data_AF-A0A7K5PU69-F1
#
_entry.id   AF-A0A7K5PU69-F1
#
_cell.length_a   1.000
_cell.length_b   1.000
_cell.length_c   1.000
_cell.angle_alpha   90.00
_cell.angle_beta   90.00
_cell.angle_gamma   90.00
#
_symmetry.space_group_name_H-M   'P 1'
#
loop_
_entity.id
_entity.type
_entity.pdbx_description
1 polymer ?
#
loop_
_entity_poly.entity_id
_entity_poly.type
_entity_poly.pdbx_seq_one_letter_code
_entity_poly.pdbx_strand_id
1 'polypeptide(L)'
;PKNLAVEKAENGNFHLSWEESYSPPSLLSGQPVIYEVKYWRRQHPTEVSVKAINYQTKSFEITASSLKRGYDYVASLRCNYVDYPAYWSEWSEEVEFHYDYQVKAEDVLQMAVPTSCILIVAGSVICYFCFTK
;
A
#
# COMPACT_ATOMS: atom_id res chain seq x y z
N PRO A 1 15.74 -9.68 8.39
CA PRO A 1 14.45 -10.37 8.22
C PRO A 1 14.48 -11.14 6.91
N LYS A 2 13.64 -12.17 6.74
CA LYS A 2 13.67 -13.06 5.57
C LYS A 2 12.27 -13.26 5.01
N ASN A 3 12.19 -13.77 3.78
CA ASN A 3 10.95 -14.17 3.11
C ASN A 3 9.88 -13.05 3.15
N LEU A 4 10.28 -11.83 2.80
CA LEU A 4 9.32 -10.74 2.62
C LEU A 4 8.35 -11.14 1.51
N ALA A 5 7.06 -11.07 1.78
CA ALA A 5 6.01 -11.34 0.81
C ALA A 5 4.99 -10.20 0.82
N VAL A 6 4.31 -10.00 -0.31
CA VAL A 6 3.27 -8.98 -0.47
C VAL A 6 2.02 -9.64 -1.01
N GLU A 7 0.91 -9.47 -0.31
CA GLU A 7 -0.40 -9.97 -0.72
C GLU A 7 -1.42 -8.83 -0.75
N LYS A 8 -2.29 -8.83 -1.76
CA LYS A 8 -3.37 -7.85 -1.85
C LYS A 8 -4.54 -8.32 -0.97
N ALA A 9 -4.92 -7.50 0.00
CA ALA A 9 -6.07 -7.77 0.86
C ALA A 9 -7.40 -7.45 0.16
N GLU A 10 -8.50 -8.03 0.66
CA GLU A 10 -9.86 -7.83 0.10
C GLU A 10 -10.33 -6.36 0.14
N ASN A 11 -9.85 -5.61 1.13
CA ASN A 11 -10.09 -4.17 1.27
C ASN A 11 -9.32 -3.34 0.22
N GLY A 12 -8.44 -3.95 -0.57
CA GLY A 12 -7.61 -3.32 -1.60
C GLY A 12 -6.25 -2.82 -1.11
N ASN A 13 -5.95 -2.93 0.19
CA ASN A 13 -4.62 -2.65 0.76
C ASN A 13 -3.63 -3.77 0.43
N PHE A 14 -2.36 -3.56 0.77
CA PHE A 14 -1.32 -4.57 0.62
C PHE A 14 -0.79 -4.99 1.99
N HIS A 15 -0.88 -6.28 2.26
CA HIS A 15 -0.34 -6.91 3.44
C HIS A 15 1.08 -7.40 3.15
N LEU A 16 2.04 -6.88 3.90
CA LEU A 16 3.41 -7.34 3.88
C LEU A 16 3.58 -8.30 5.05
N SER A 17 4.21 -9.44 4.81
CA SER A 17 4.54 -10.42 5.84
C SER A 17 5.99 -10.89 5.67
N TRP A 18 6.64 -11.30 6.77
CA TRP A 18 8.02 -11.76 6.75
C TRP A 18 8.32 -12.72 7.91
N GLU A 19 9.49 -13.34 7.83
CA GLU A 19 10.03 -14.21 8.87
C GLU A 19 11.16 -13.53 9.67
N GLU A 20 11.37 -14.02 10.89
CA GLU A 20 12.51 -13.61 11.72
C GLU A 20 13.84 -13.97 11.05
N SER A 21 14.86 -13.14 11.27
CA SER A 21 16.19 -13.37 10.72
C SER A 21 16.84 -14.65 11.27
N TYR A 22 16.56 -14.95 12.54
CA TYR A 22 17.19 -16.03 13.30
C TYR A 22 16.13 -16.96 13.88
N SER A 23 16.51 -18.23 13.98
CA SER A 23 15.71 -19.29 14.60
C SER A 23 16.52 -19.91 15.75
N PRO A 24 15.88 -20.67 16.66
CA PRO A 24 16.60 -21.41 17.68
C PRO A 24 17.67 -22.32 17.05
N PRO A 25 18.88 -22.43 17.63
CA PRO A 25 19.26 -21.99 18.98
C PRO A 25 19.93 -20.60 19.07
N SER A 26 19.80 -19.72 18.07
CA SER A 26 20.44 -18.39 18.09
C SER A 26 20.00 -17.55 19.29
N LEU A 27 20.94 -16.85 19.95
CA LEU A 27 20.65 -15.90 21.03
C LEU A 27 19.81 -14.70 20.57
N LEU A 28 19.79 -14.42 19.26
CA LEU A 28 19.00 -13.36 18.65
C LEU A 28 17.56 -13.80 18.31
N SER A 29 17.26 -15.09 18.44
CA SER A 29 15.89 -15.61 18.22
C SER A 29 14.95 -15.09 19.30
N GLY A 30 13.78 -14.57 18.90
CA GLY A 30 12.77 -14.05 19.84
C GLY A 30 13.15 -12.79 20.61
N GLN A 31 14.30 -12.18 20.32
CA GLN A 31 14.69 -10.89 20.92
C GLN A 31 13.80 -9.75 20.39
N PRO A 32 13.59 -8.67 21.15
CA PRO A 32 12.88 -7.50 20.68
C PRO A 32 13.55 -6.86 19.46
N VAL A 33 12.79 -6.75 18.37
CA VAL A 33 13.24 -6.15 17.10
C VAL A 33 12.37 -4.95 16.73
N ILE A 34 13.00 -3.91 16.20
CA ILE A 34 12.35 -2.82 15.46
C ILE A 34 12.54 -3.11 13.97
N TYR A 35 11.45 -3.03 13.21
CA TYR A 35 11.49 -3.18 11.75
C TYR A 35 11.33 -1.85 11.04
N GLU A 36 11.90 -1.75 9.84
CA GLU A 36 11.61 -0.68 8.91
C GLU A 36 11.23 -1.24 7.56
N VAL A 37 10.05 -0.83 7.08
CA VAL A 37 9.60 -1.10 5.72
C VAL A 37 9.92 0.12 4.88
N LYS A 38 10.55 -0.11 3.74
CA LYS A 38 10.81 0.88 2.68
C LYS A 38 10.02 0.48 1.46
N TYR A 39 9.26 1.39 0.87
CA TYR A 39 8.56 1.16 -0.39
C TYR A 39 8.56 2.41 -1.27
N TRP A 40 8.62 2.21 -2.59
CA TRP A 40 8.70 3.27 -3.58
C TRP A 40 8.09 2.83 -4.91
N ARG A 41 7.79 3.80 -5.77
CA ARG A 41 7.36 3.52 -7.16
C ARG A 41 8.59 3.13 -7.97
N ARG A 42 8.55 2.00 -8.66
CA ARG A 42 9.68 1.52 -9.49
C ARG A 42 10.13 2.59 -10.49
N GLN A 43 9.17 3.27 -11.11
CA GLN A 43 9.42 4.31 -12.10
C GLN A 43 9.94 5.63 -11.49
N HIS A 44 9.85 5.81 -10.17
CA HIS A 44 10.26 7.03 -9.46
C HIS A 44 11.05 6.68 -8.18
N PRO A 45 12.29 6.15 -8.31
CA PRO A 45 13.05 5.61 -7.18
C PRO A 45 13.48 6.65 -6.13
N THR A 46 13.37 7.95 -6.45
CA THR A 46 13.67 9.04 -5.51
C THR A 46 12.54 9.34 -4.53
N GLU A 47 11.31 8.89 -4.82
CA GLU A 47 10.14 9.09 -3.96
C GLU A 47 9.95 7.87 -3.04
N VAL A 48 10.70 7.85 -1.94
CA VAL A 48 10.75 6.71 -1.01
C VAL A 48 9.92 6.98 0.23
N SER A 49 9.10 6.00 0.60
CA SER A 49 8.41 5.94 1.88
C SER A 49 9.14 4.97 2.81
N VAL A 50 9.53 5.43 4.00
CA VAL A 50 10.10 4.59 5.07
C VAL A 50 9.18 4.64 6.29
N LYS A 51 8.85 3.47 6.84
CA LYS A 51 7.96 3.32 8.00
C LYS A 51 8.62 2.43 9.06
N ALA A 52 8.83 3.01 10.23
CA ALA A 52 9.32 2.29 11.41
C ALA A 52 8.17 1.57 12.12
N ILE A 53 8.44 0.36 12.57
CA ILE A 53 7.50 -0.54 13.24
C ILE A 53 8.11 -0.89 14.59
N ASN A 54 7.64 -0.20 15.63
CA ASN A 54 8.23 -0.22 16.97
C ASN A 54 7.56 -1.22 17.92
N TYR A 55 6.77 -2.16 17.37
CA TYR A 55 6.11 -3.21 18.12
C TYR A 55 6.46 -4.57 17.52
N GLN A 56 6.43 -5.62 18.34
CA GLN A 56 6.77 -6.97 17.89
C GLN A 56 5.68 -7.48 16.95
N THR A 57 5.99 -7.50 15.65
CA THR A 57 5.12 -7.98 14.58
C THR A 57 5.94 -8.58 13.45
N LYS A 58 5.28 -9.35 12.61
CA LYS A 58 5.82 -9.96 11.39
C LYS A 58 5.05 -9.52 10.15
N SER A 59 4.26 -8.46 10.29
CA SER A 59 3.47 -7.92 9.21
C SER A 59 3.26 -6.42 9.30
N PHE A 60 2.98 -5.82 8.15
CA PHE A 60 2.69 -4.41 7.96
C PHE A 60 1.65 -4.23 6.86
N GLU A 61 0.73 -3.28 7.02
CA GLU A 61 -0.24 -2.95 5.98
C GLU A 61 0.12 -1.62 5.31
N ILE A 62 0.25 -1.65 3.98
CA ILE A 62 0.31 -0.44 3.17
C ILE A 62 -1.13 -0.11 2.73
N THR A 63 -1.62 1.05 3.15
CA THR A 63 -2.97 1.48 2.77
C THR A 63 -3.00 1.86 1.29
N ALA A 64 -4.05 1.43 0.59
CA ALA A 64 -4.28 1.75 -0.81
C ALA A 64 -4.30 3.27 -1.07
N SER A 65 -4.79 4.05 -0.09
CA SER A 65 -4.82 5.51 -0.12
C SER A 65 -3.44 6.18 -0.16
N SER A 66 -2.39 5.48 0.28
CA SER A 66 -1.00 5.97 0.24
C SER A 66 -0.32 5.72 -1.11
N LEU A 67 -0.97 4.98 -2.01
CA LEU A 67 -0.42 4.53 -3.29
C LEU A 67 -1.07 5.28 -4.46
N LYS A 68 -0.28 5.54 -5.49
CA LYS A 68 -0.72 6.06 -6.79
C LYS A 68 -1.06 4.88 -7.69
N ARG A 69 -2.23 4.95 -8.32
CA ARG A 69 -2.76 3.90 -9.21
C ARG A 69 -1.95 3.77 -10.49
N GLY A 70 -1.89 2.56 -11.06
CA GLY A 70 -1.23 2.25 -12.33
C GLY A 70 0.29 2.20 -12.23
N TYR A 71 0.84 2.01 -11.02
CA TYR A 71 2.28 1.95 -10.79
C TYR A 71 2.68 0.61 -10.20
N ASP A 72 3.88 0.18 -10.59
CA ASP A 72 4.61 -0.87 -9.91
C ASP A 72 5.32 -0.29 -8.71
N TYR A 73 5.17 -0.97 -7.59
CA TYR A 73 5.84 -0.67 -6.36
C TYR A 73 6.90 -1.72 -6.08
N VAL A 74 7.92 -1.27 -5.37
CA VAL A 74 8.96 -2.11 -4.80
C VAL A 74 8.94 -1.90 -3.31
N ALA A 75 9.09 -2.98 -2.53
CA ALA A 75 9.26 -2.93 -1.09
C ALA A 75 10.50 -3.71 -0.65
N SER A 76 11.08 -3.27 0.46
CA SER A 76 12.20 -3.93 1.13
C SER A 76 12.11 -3.67 2.63
N LEU A 77 12.71 -4.55 3.43
CA LEU A 77 12.59 -4.56 4.88
C LEU A 77 13.97 -4.68 5.52
N ARG A 78 14.18 -3.97 6.63
CA ARG A 78 15.34 -4.18 7.50
C ARG A 78 14.94 -4.23 8.96
N CYS A 79 15.87 -4.63 9.82
CA CYS A 79 15.61 -4.73 11.25
C CYS A 79 16.77 -4.24 12.12
N ASN A 80 16.45 -3.88 13.37
CA ASN A 80 17.42 -3.55 14.41
C ASN A 80 17.01 -4.24 15.72
N TYR A 81 17.97 -4.84 16.42
CA TYR A 81 17.74 -5.52 17.70
C TYR A 81 17.90 -4.52 18.84
N VAL A 82 16.87 -4.31 19.65
CA VAL A 82 16.87 -3.23 20.65
C VAL A 82 17.92 -3.46 21.75
N ASP A 83 18.04 -4.69 22.22
CA ASP A 83 18.91 -5.06 23.35
C ASP A 83 20.37 -5.29 22.93
N TYR A 84 20.63 -5.29 21.63
CA TYR A 84 21.97 -5.41 21.07
C TYR A 84 22.19 -4.16 20.24
N PRO A 85 22.90 -3.12 20.74
CA PRO A 85 23.10 -1.84 20.05
C PRO A 85 23.97 -2.01 18.80
N ALA A 86 23.42 -2.72 17.84
CA ALA A 86 23.94 -3.03 16.54
C ALA A 86 23.40 -1.99 15.56
N TYR A 87 24.15 -1.81 14.49
CA TYR A 87 23.65 -1.10 13.33
C TYR A 87 22.42 -1.83 12.77
N TRP A 88 21.57 -1.07 12.09
CA TRP A 88 20.51 -1.66 11.27
C TRP A 88 21.08 -2.77 10.38
N SER A 89 20.30 -3.84 10.17
CA SER A 89 20.62 -4.80 9.14
C SER A 89 20.64 -4.12 7.77
N GLU A 90 21.31 -4.77 6.82
CA GLU A 90 21.08 -4.48 5.41
C GLU A 90 19.60 -4.65 5.06
N TRP A 91 19.20 -3.95 4.00
CA TRP A 91 17.89 -4.11 3.40
C TRP A 91 17.74 -5.53 2.84
N SER A 92 16.54 -6.11 2.99
CA SER A 92 16.19 -7.40 2.40
C SER A 92 16.15 -7.31 0.88
N GLU A 93 16.07 -8.48 0.24
CA GLU A 93 15.67 -8.58 -1.16
C GLU A 93 14.38 -7.78 -1.42
N GLU A 94 14.33 -7.23 -2.63
CA GLU A 94 13.24 -6.39 -3.09
C GLU A 94 12.08 -7.26 -3.58
N VAL A 95 10.87 -6.89 -3.17
CA VAL A 95 9.64 -7.52 -3.64
C VAL A 95 8.82 -6.52 -4.42
N GLU A 96 8.24 -6.97 -5.52
CA GLU A 96 7.51 -6.13 -6.44
C GLU A 96 6.02 -6.41 -6.37
N PHE A 97 5.20 -5.37 -6.41
CA PHE A 97 3.75 -5.50 -6.47
C PHE A 97 3.13 -4.40 -7.31
N HIS A 98 2.04 -4.72 -8.00
CA HIS A 98 1.35 -3.77 -8.87
C HIS A 98 0.09 -3.21 -8.20
N TYR A 99 -0.08 -1.89 -8.21
CA TYR A 99 -1.30 -1.26 -7.70
C TYR A 99 -2.17 -0.70 -8.82
N ASP A 100 -3.04 -1.57 -9.33
CA ASP A 100 -4.24 -1.19 -10.06
C ASP A 100 -5.46 -1.24 -9.14
N TYR A 101 -6.18 -0.11 -9.11
CA TYR A 101 -7.47 -0.06 -8.47
C TYR A 101 -8.47 -0.79 -9.36
N GLN A 102 -8.99 -1.91 -8.87
CA GLN A 102 -10.17 -2.54 -9.43
C GLN A 102 -11.33 -1.58 -9.16
N VAL A 103 -11.83 -0.92 -10.20
CA VAL A 103 -13.01 -0.06 -10.09
C VAL A 103 -14.16 -0.94 -9.61
N LYS A 104 -14.61 -0.76 -8.37
CA LYS A 104 -15.76 -1.51 -7.86
C LYS A 104 -17.03 -0.89 -8.43
N ALA A 105 -18.06 -1.71 -8.58
CA ALA A 105 -19.35 -1.25 -9.09
C ALA A 105 -19.90 -0.08 -8.26
N GLU A 106 -19.62 -0.06 -6.95
CA GLU A 106 -19.96 1.02 -6.03
C GLU A 106 -19.33 2.36 -6.43
N ASP A 107 -18.07 2.39 -6.84
CA ASP A 107 -17.39 3.63 -7.24
C ASP A 107 -17.95 4.15 -8.56
N VAL A 108 -18.25 3.25 -9.50
CA VAL A 108 -18.92 3.60 -10.75
C VAL A 108 -20.28 4.21 -10.46
N LEU A 109 -21.06 3.59 -9.57
CA LEU A 109 -22.38 4.07 -9.22
C LEU A 109 -22.32 5.43 -8.54
N GLN A 110 -21.40 5.63 -7.60
CA GLN A 110 -21.21 6.92 -6.93
C GLN A 110 -20.82 8.04 -7.89
N MET A 111 -20.07 7.76 -8.96
CA MET A 111 -19.75 8.75 -9.98
C MET A 111 -20.88 8.92 -11.01
N ALA A 112 -21.51 7.84 -11.46
CA ALA A 112 -22.49 7.85 -12.54
C ALA A 112 -23.81 8.54 -12.16
N VAL A 113 -24.28 8.35 -10.92
CA VAL A 113 -25.53 8.94 -10.43
C VAL A 113 -25.53 10.48 -10.51
N PRO A 114 -24.59 11.21 -9.89
CA PRO A 114 -24.58 12.67 -9.96
C PRO A 114 -24.37 13.19 -11.38
N THR A 115 -23.50 12.55 -12.18
CA THR A 115 -23.30 12.93 -13.58
C THR A 115 -24.58 12.78 -14.40
N SER A 116 -25.32 11.68 -14.23
CA SER A 116 -26.61 11.46 -14.89
C SER A 116 -27.63 12.54 -14.50
N CYS A 117 -27.75 12.86 -13.22
CA CYS A 117 -28.64 13.92 -12.74
C CYS A 117 -28.34 15.28 -13.40
N ILE A 118 -27.06 15.67 -13.50
CA ILE A 118 -26.65 16.92 -14.14
C ILE A 118 -27.05 16.93 -15.62
N LEU A 119 -26.83 15.83 -16.33
CA LEU A 119 -27.19 15.70 -17.75
C LEU A 119 -28.71 15.77 -17.96
N ILE A 120 -29.50 15.12 -17.10
CA ILE A 120 -30.97 15.16 -17.15
C ILE A 120 -31.49 16.58 -16.93
N VAL A 121 -30.97 17.29 -15.93
CA VAL A 121 -31.37 18.68 -15.64
C VAL A 121 -30.98 19.60 -16.79
N ALA A 122 -29.74 19.49 -17.29
CA ALA A 122 -29.29 20.28 -18.43
C ALA A 122 -30.14 20.02 -19.68
N GLY A 123 -30.44 18.76 -19.99
CA GLY A 123 -31.32 18.38 -21.09
C GLY A 123 -32.72 18.94 -20.95
N SER A 124 -33.28 18.89 -19.74
CA SER A 124 -34.62 19.43 -19.44
C SER A 124 -34.68 20.96 -19.63
N VAL A 125 -33.65 21.68 -19.18
CA VAL A 125 -33.53 23.13 -19.38
C VAL A 125 -33.41 23.47 -20.87
N ILE A 126 -32.58 22.74 -21.62
CA ILE A 126 -32.44 22.93 -23.07
C ILE A 126 -33.78 22.72 -23.76
N CYS A 127 -34.48 21.61 -23.46
CA CYS A 127 -35.80 21.33 -24.02
C CYS A 127 -36.79 22.44 -23.70
N TYR A 128 -36.83 22.91 -22.45
CA TYR A 128 -37.70 24.02 -22.05
C TYR A 128 -37.48 25.27 -22.90
N PHE A 129 -36.22 25.68 -23.10
CA PHE A 129 -35.89 26.85 -23.93
C PHE A 129 -36.17 26.64 -25.42
N CYS A 130 -36.04 25.40 -25.93
CA CYS A 130 -36.38 25.08 -27.32
C CYS A 130 -37.89 25.10 -27.59
N PHE A 131 -38.72 24.77 -26.60
CA PHE A 131 -40.18 24.72 -26.76
C PHE A 131 -40.89 26.03 -26.36
N THR A 132 -40.26 26.88 -25.53
CA THR A 132 -40.83 28.17 -25.11
C THR A 132 -40.39 29.35 -26.00
N LYS A 133 -39.61 29.09 -27.04
CA LYS A 133 -39.33 30.00 -28.16
C LYS A 133 -39.96 29.47 -29.44
#